data_AF-A0A7S2A6E9-F1
#
_entry.id   AF-A0A7S2A6E9-F1
#
_cell.length_a   1.000
_cell.length_b   1.000
_cell.length_c   1.000
_cell.angle_alpha   90.00
_cell.angle_beta   90.00
_cell.angle_gamma   90.00
#
_symmetry.space_group_name_H-M   'P 1'
#
loop_
_entity.id
_entity.type
_entity.pdbx_description
1 polymer ?
#
loop_
_entity_poly.entity_id
_entity_poly.type
_entity_poly.pdbx_seq_one_letter_code
_entity_poly.pdbx_strand_id
1 'polypeptide(L)'
;ARNSTEIQRNALVCVMLRLLEYYSGCLFLSSNRAANSIDAAIASRITVMLGYPPLDLEGRAKVWKNLIQLVPPQPLGTDGQVPQRILENPRKASKYRLNFTDEDYHQLASGYDLNGRQIKNSIVLARALAKERGTPLSLPVLHRAVTAVAGEGAQVNS
;
A
#
# COMPACT_ATOMS: atom_id res chain seq x y z
N ALA A 1 11.42 -37.54 24.62
CA ALA A 1 11.84 -37.63 23.22
C ALA A 1 12.13 -36.20 22.73
N ARG A 2 13.37 -35.91 22.31
CA ARG A 2 13.67 -34.61 21.67
C ARG A 2 12.96 -34.59 20.32
N ASN A 3 12.05 -33.65 20.13
CA ASN A 3 11.21 -33.58 18.96
C ASN A 3 12.07 -33.34 17.71
N SER A 4 11.94 -34.19 16.69
CA SER A 4 12.66 -34.08 15.41
C SER A 4 12.50 -32.69 14.75
N THR A 5 11.39 -32.00 15.02
CA THR A 5 11.09 -30.65 14.56
C THR A 5 12.01 -29.58 15.17
N GLU A 6 12.44 -29.74 16.42
CA GLU A 6 13.38 -28.82 17.08
C GLU A 6 14.78 -28.94 16.49
N ILE A 7 15.20 -30.17 16.17
CA ILE A 7 16.49 -30.44 15.51
C ILE A 7 16.51 -29.81 14.11
N GLN A 8 15.43 -29.96 13.34
CA GLN A 8 15.30 -29.35 12.01
C GLN A 8 15.31 -27.82 12.06
N ARG A 9 14.58 -27.21 13.01
CA ARG A 9 14.57 -25.75 13.19
C ARG A 9 15.96 -25.22 13.56
N ASN A 10 16.65 -25.89 14.49
CA ASN A 10 18.00 -25.49 14.92
C ASN A 10 19.02 -25.61 13.77
N ALA A 11 18.92 -26.67 12.96
CA ALA A 11 19.76 -26.82 11.77
C ALA A 11 19.53 -25.68 10.76
N LEU A 12 18.28 -25.30 10.51
CA LEU A 12 17.96 -24.20 9.59
C LEU A 12 18.50 -22.85 10.11
N VAL A 13 18.41 -22.59 11.41
CA VAL A 13 18.99 -21.39 12.02
C VAL A 13 20.51 -21.37 11.85
N CYS A 14 21.21 -22.48 12.10
CA CYS A 14 22.66 -22.56 11.89
C CYS A 14 23.06 -22.29 10.43
N VAL A 15 22.33 -22.86 9.47
CA VAL A 15 22.59 -22.61 8.04
C VAL A 15 22.30 -21.15 7.69
N MET A 16 21.19 -20.59 8.18
CA MET A 16 20.82 -19.20 7.92
C MET A 16 21.86 -18.23 8.48
N LEU A 17 22.33 -18.46 9.71
CA LEU A 17 23.42 -17.66 10.29
C LEU A 17 24.63 -17.69 9.37
N ARG A 18 25.07 -18.87 8.94
CA ARG A 18 26.22 -19.01 8.02
C ARG A 18 26.02 -18.17 6.76
N LEU A 19 24.83 -18.19 6.16
CA LEU A 19 24.53 -17.36 4.99
C LEU A 19 24.66 -15.86 5.29
N LEU A 20 24.18 -15.39 6.45
CA LEU A 20 24.29 -13.97 6.83
C LEU A 20 25.73 -13.49 7.02
N GLU A 21 26.62 -14.36 7.51
CA GLU A 21 28.02 -14.00 7.79
C GLU A 21 28.92 -14.01 6.56
N TYR A 22 28.68 -14.95 5.62
CA TYR A 22 29.47 -15.04 4.39
C TYR A 22 28.88 -14.25 3.22
N TYR A 23 27.70 -13.64 3.38
CA TYR A 23 27.09 -12.85 2.31
C TYR A 23 27.93 -11.62 1.98
N SER A 24 28.56 -11.64 0.81
CA SER A 24 29.37 -10.53 0.31
C SER A 24 28.49 -9.56 -0.48
N GLY A 25 27.76 -8.68 0.22
CA GLY A 25 26.93 -7.64 -0.39
C GLY A 25 25.95 -6.99 0.58
N CYS A 26 24.97 -6.25 0.03
CA CYS A 26 23.85 -5.70 0.79
C CYS A 26 22.66 -6.68 0.77
N LEU A 27 22.26 -7.17 1.94
CA LEU A 27 21.10 -8.06 2.10
C LEU A 27 19.93 -7.29 2.72
N PHE A 28 18.76 -7.41 2.10
CA PHE A 28 17.52 -6.86 2.65
C PHE A 28 16.62 -8.00 3.13
N LEU A 29 16.24 -7.95 4.40
CA LEU A 29 15.35 -8.92 5.02
C LEU A 29 14.08 -8.22 5.49
N SER A 30 12.93 -8.87 5.32
CA SER A 30 11.64 -8.41 5.82
C SER A 30 11.03 -9.45 6.76
N SER A 31 10.49 -9.02 7.89
CA SER A 31 9.79 -9.88 8.85
C SER A 31 8.41 -9.30 9.14
N ASN A 32 7.38 -10.16 9.15
CA ASN A 32 6.04 -9.80 9.64
C ASN A 32 5.96 -9.87 11.17
N ARG A 33 7.07 -10.12 11.85
CA ARG A 33 7.17 -10.16 13.31
C ARG A 33 7.98 -8.98 13.83
N ALA A 34 7.61 -8.51 15.01
CA ALA A 34 8.32 -7.43 15.69
C ALA A 34 9.79 -7.76 15.90
N ALA A 35 10.65 -6.74 15.85
CA ALA A 35 12.10 -6.90 15.96
C ALA A 35 12.53 -7.58 17.27
N ASN A 36 11.76 -7.38 18.35
CA ASN A 36 11.99 -8.01 19.66
C ASN A 36 11.77 -9.54 19.67
N SER A 37 11.17 -10.10 18.63
CA SER A 37 10.94 -11.55 18.49
C SER A 37 11.97 -12.26 17.62
N ILE A 38 12.95 -11.50 17.09
CA ILE A 38 14.05 -12.03 16.29
C ILE A 38 15.10 -12.59 17.25
N ASP A 39 15.66 -13.76 16.90
CA ASP A 39 16.71 -14.40 17.67
C ASP A 39 17.96 -13.50 17.79
N ALA A 40 18.56 -13.47 18.97
CA ALA A 40 19.70 -12.59 19.26
C ALA A 40 20.91 -12.86 18.35
N ALA A 41 21.15 -14.11 17.94
CA ALA A 41 22.25 -14.45 17.04
C ALA A 41 21.99 -13.99 15.59
N ILE A 42 20.73 -13.90 15.18
CA ILE A 42 20.35 -13.33 13.87
C ILE A 42 20.47 -11.81 13.94
N ALA A 43 19.94 -11.19 14.99
CA ALA A 43 19.96 -9.75 15.19
C ALA A 43 21.40 -9.19 15.25
N SER A 44 22.35 -9.92 15.85
CA SER A 44 23.76 -9.51 15.91
C SER A 44 24.46 -9.44 14.54
N ARG A 45 23.89 -10.10 13.52
CA ARG A 45 24.40 -10.08 12.13
C ARG A 45 23.66 -9.06 11.25
N ILE A 46 22.71 -8.31 11.79
CA ILE A 46 21.97 -7.26 11.08
C ILE A 46 22.54 -5.90 11.46
N THR A 47 23.06 -5.17 10.47
CA THR A 47 23.64 -3.83 10.70
C THR A 47 22.61 -2.78 11.10
N VAL A 48 21.42 -2.82 10.49
CA VAL A 48 20.33 -1.87 10.73
C VAL A 48 19.00 -2.61 10.78
N MET A 49 18.26 -2.45 11.86
CA MET A 49 16.87 -2.93 11.99
C MET A 49 15.91 -1.74 11.88
N LEU A 50 15.10 -1.71 10.84
CA LEU A 50 14.08 -0.68 10.63
C LEU A 50 12.73 -1.18 11.13
N GLY A 51 12.22 -0.54 12.18
CA GLY A 51 10.85 -0.72 12.62
C GLY A 51 9.89 0.12 11.78
N TYR A 52 8.88 -0.52 11.17
CA TYR A 52 7.80 0.18 10.49
C TYR A 52 6.55 0.17 11.38
N PRO A 53 6.30 1.23 12.17
CA PRO A 53 5.08 1.33 12.96
C PRO A 53 3.85 1.39 12.05
N PRO A 54 2.64 1.10 12.58
CA PRO A 54 1.41 1.36 11.85
C PRO A 54 1.33 2.83 11.43
N LEU A 55 0.71 3.08 10.28
CA LEU A 55 0.55 4.42 9.72
C LEU A 55 -0.40 5.23 10.60
N ASP A 56 0.07 6.38 11.07
CA ASP A 56 -0.77 7.42 11.67
C ASP A 56 -1.65 8.10 10.61
N LEU A 57 -2.55 8.98 11.05
CA LEU A 57 -3.49 9.66 10.17
C LEU A 57 -2.78 10.43 9.05
N GLU A 58 -1.74 11.19 9.39
CA GLU A 58 -0.96 11.98 8.45
C GLU A 58 -0.17 11.08 7.48
N GLY A 59 0.44 10.00 7.99
CA GLY A 59 1.09 8.99 7.19
C GLY A 59 0.16 8.31 6.20
N ARG A 60 -1.07 7.97 6.61
CA ARG A 60 -2.10 7.43 5.70
C ARG A 60 -2.49 8.44 4.63
N ALA A 61 -2.75 9.70 4.98
CA ALA A 61 -3.07 10.76 4.02
C ALA A 61 -1.94 10.97 3.00
N LYS A 62 -0.68 10.93 3.46
CA LYS A 62 0.51 11.02 2.60
C LYS A 62 0.63 9.82 1.66
N VAL A 63 0.39 8.61 2.14
CA VAL A 63 0.38 7.39 1.29
C VAL A 63 -0.73 7.48 0.24
N TRP A 64 -1.93 7.93 0.62
CA TRP A 64 -3.03 8.19 -0.31
C TRP A 64 -2.63 9.17 -1.40
N LYS A 65 -2.12 10.35 -1.01
CA LYS A 65 -1.64 11.40 -1.92
C LYS A 65 -0.58 10.86 -2.88
N ASN A 66 0.46 10.22 -2.36
CA ASN A 66 1.55 9.69 -3.16
C ASN A 66 1.08 8.66 -4.19
N LEU A 67 0.20 7.73 -3.79
CA LEU A 67 -0.28 6.68 -4.68
C LEU A 67 -1.29 7.18 -5.71
N ILE A 68 -2.17 8.13 -5.35
CA ILE A 68 -3.12 8.74 -6.27
C ILE A 68 -2.40 9.63 -7.29
N GLN A 69 -1.36 10.34 -6.88
CA GLN A 69 -0.54 11.18 -7.77
C GLN A 69 0.22 10.39 -8.84
N LEU A 70 0.40 9.07 -8.69
CA LEU A 70 0.92 8.21 -9.76
C LEU A 70 -0.06 8.10 -10.95
N VAL A 71 -1.34 8.42 -10.74
CA VAL A 71 -2.33 8.47 -11.82
C VAL A 71 -2.34 9.87 -12.44
N PRO A 72 -2.20 9.98 -13.78
CA PRO A 72 -2.14 11.29 -14.43
C PRO A 72 -3.48 12.04 -14.25
N PRO A 73 -3.45 13.34 -13.92
CA PRO A 73 -4.66 14.15 -13.90
C PRO A 73 -5.25 14.24 -15.31
N GLN A 74 -6.57 14.44 -15.40
CA GLN A 74 -7.19 14.76 -16.67
C GLN A 74 -6.56 16.02 -17.26
N PRO A 75 -6.19 16.03 -18.55
CA PRO A 75 -5.72 17.24 -19.18
C PRO A 75 -6.89 18.21 -19.29
N LEU A 76 -6.72 19.41 -18.75
CA LEU A 76 -7.61 20.54 -19.03
C LEU A 76 -7.16 21.14 -20.37
N GLY A 77 -8.11 21.36 -21.28
CA GLY A 77 -7.89 22.14 -22.48
C GLY A 77 -7.67 23.63 -22.13
N THR A 78 -7.40 24.44 -23.15
CA THR A 78 -7.26 25.90 -23.03
C THR A 78 -8.45 26.57 -22.36
N ASP A 79 -9.62 25.95 -22.44
CA ASP A 79 -10.89 26.49 -21.93
C ASP A 79 -11.24 25.97 -20.52
N GLY A 80 -10.30 25.27 -19.87
CA GLY A 80 -10.54 24.63 -18.57
C GLY A 80 -11.42 23.37 -18.63
N GLN A 81 -11.88 22.98 -19.82
CA GLN A 81 -12.71 21.78 -20.04
C GLN A 81 -11.87 20.60 -20.54
N VAL A 82 -12.33 19.39 -20.23
CA VAL A 82 -11.69 18.16 -20.70
C VAL A 82 -11.86 18.06 -22.22
N PRO A 83 -10.81 17.80 -23.01
CA PRO A 83 -10.91 17.63 -24.45
C PRO A 83 -11.96 16.57 -24.83
N GLN A 84 -12.87 16.89 -25.77
CA GLN A 84 -13.96 15.99 -26.20
C GLN A 84 -13.46 14.60 -26.60
N ARG A 85 -12.25 14.50 -27.19
CA ARG A 85 -11.59 13.22 -27.55
C ARG A 85 -11.39 12.24 -26.38
N ILE A 86 -11.39 12.74 -25.14
CA ILE A 86 -11.27 11.93 -23.92
C ILE A 86 -12.65 11.54 -23.41
N LEU A 87 -13.62 12.45 -23.49
CA LEU A 87 -15.02 12.20 -23.12
C LEU A 87 -15.69 11.18 -24.06
N GLU A 88 -15.41 11.27 -25.35
CA GLU A 88 -15.94 10.37 -26.39
C GLU A 88 -15.41 8.95 -26.28
N ASN A 89 -14.24 8.74 -25.64
CA ASN A 89 -13.63 7.44 -25.52
C ASN A 89 -13.54 7.00 -24.05
N PRO A 90 -14.46 6.14 -23.59
CA PRO A 90 -14.51 5.70 -22.19
C PRO A 90 -13.20 5.02 -21.73
N ARG A 91 -12.47 4.38 -22.65
CA ARG A 91 -11.16 3.78 -22.36
C ARG A 91 -10.10 4.84 -22.06
N LYS A 92 -10.13 6.00 -22.73
CA LYS A 92 -9.21 7.10 -22.46
C LYS A 92 -9.58 7.84 -21.17
N ALA A 93 -10.86 8.07 -20.91
CA ALA A 93 -11.33 8.71 -19.68
C ALA A 93 -10.85 7.97 -18.41
N SER A 94 -10.93 6.63 -18.40
CA SER A 94 -10.49 5.79 -17.27
C SER A 94 -8.99 5.80 -16.97
N LYS A 95 -8.16 6.31 -17.88
CA LYS A 95 -6.71 6.43 -17.66
C LYS A 95 -6.37 7.55 -16.66
N TYR A 96 -7.26 8.52 -16.51
CA TYR A 96 -7.01 9.74 -15.77
C TYR A 96 -7.75 9.77 -14.43
N ARG A 97 -7.30 10.67 -13.55
CA ARG A 97 -7.99 11.00 -12.31
C ARG A 97 -8.57 12.41 -12.33
N LEU A 98 -9.57 12.63 -11.49
CA LEU A 98 -10.02 13.97 -11.13
C LEU A 98 -9.01 14.65 -10.19
N ASN A 99 -9.16 15.95 -9.99
CA ASN A 99 -8.40 16.67 -8.98
C ASN A 99 -8.88 16.28 -7.59
N PHE A 100 -7.93 16.01 -6.71
CA PHE A 100 -8.14 15.70 -5.30
C PHE A 100 -7.43 16.79 -4.50
N THR A 101 -8.13 17.32 -3.51
CA THR A 101 -7.64 18.30 -2.55
C THR A 101 -6.93 17.61 -1.39
N ASP A 102 -6.18 18.37 -0.59
CA ASP A 102 -5.57 17.80 0.61
C ASP A 102 -6.62 17.38 1.65
N GLU A 103 -7.79 18.02 1.68
CA GLU A 103 -8.93 17.64 2.51
C GLU A 103 -9.48 16.24 2.13
N ASP A 104 -9.57 15.95 0.82
CA ASP A 104 -10.03 14.64 0.35
C ASP A 104 -9.13 13.50 0.85
N TYR A 105 -7.80 13.71 0.88
CA TYR A 105 -6.87 12.72 1.41
C TYR A 105 -6.99 12.56 2.93
N HIS A 106 -7.26 13.64 3.66
CA HIS A 106 -7.51 13.58 5.10
C HIS A 106 -8.79 12.83 5.42
N GLN A 107 -9.87 13.06 4.67
CA GLN A 107 -11.13 12.34 4.82
C GLN A 107 -11.00 10.84 4.56
N LEU A 108 -10.22 10.46 3.53
CA LEU A 108 -9.93 9.05 3.25
C LEU A 108 -9.07 8.40 4.34
N ALA A 109 -8.18 9.17 4.96
CA ALA A 109 -7.29 8.69 6.02
C ALA A 109 -7.97 8.62 7.40
N SER A 110 -8.94 9.50 7.66
CA SER A 110 -9.70 9.55 8.92
C SER A 110 -10.85 8.55 8.91
N GLY A 111 -11.55 8.38 7.78
CA GLY A 111 -12.70 7.49 7.68
C GLY A 111 -12.36 6.01 7.72
N TYR A 112 -11.11 5.62 7.43
CA TYR A 112 -10.69 4.22 7.35
C TYR A 112 -9.31 3.98 7.96
N ASP A 113 -9.24 3.04 8.91
CA ASP A 113 -7.96 2.59 9.48
C ASP A 113 -7.33 1.49 8.61
N LEU A 114 -6.60 1.91 7.58
CA LEU A 114 -6.01 1.02 6.58
C LEU A 114 -4.49 1.00 6.63
N ASN A 115 -3.92 -0.19 6.48
CA ASN A 115 -2.49 -0.32 6.23
C ASN A 115 -2.12 0.00 4.77
N GLY A 116 -0.82 0.22 4.51
CA GLY A 116 -0.34 0.59 3.17
C GLY A 116 -0.70 -0.41 2.07
N ARG A 117 -0.82 -1.71 2.38
CA ARG A 117 -1.25 -2.74 1.41
C ARG A 117 -2.73 -2.58 1.08
N GLN A 118 -3.58 -2.34 2.07
CA GLN A 118 -5.01 -2.09 1.86
C GLN A 118 -5.21 -0.82 1.03
N ILE A 119 -4.53 0.28 1.35
CA ILE A 119 -4.61 1.53 0.57
C ILE A 119 -4.24 1.28 -0.90
N LYS A 120 -3.11 0.61 -1.14
CA LYS A 120 -2.68 0.25 -2.51
C LYS A 120 -3.73 -0.60 -3.23
N ASN A 121 -4.26 -1.62 -2.57
CA ASN A 121 -5.28 -2.50 -3.14
C ASN A 121 -6.56 -1.74 -3.48
N SER A 122 -7.00 -0.81 -2.63
CA SER A 122 -8.15 0.06 -2.86
C SER A 122 -7.98 0.90 -4.12
N ILE A 123 -6.79 1.47 -4.36
CA ILE A 123 -6.51 2.24 -5.58
C ILE A 123 -6.51 1.35 -6.83
N VAL A 124 -5.90 0.17 -6.73
CA VAL A 124 -5.90 -0.81 -7.84
C VAL A 124 -7.32 -1.21 -8.21
N LEU A 125 -8.16 -1.51 -7.20
CA LEU A 125 -9.56 -1.84 -7.40
C LEU A 125 -10.35 -0.65 -7.97
N ALA A 126 -10.17 0.55 -7.42
CA ALA A 126 -10.82 1.76 -7.92
C ALA A 126 -10.50 2.04 -9.39
N ARG A 127 -9.25 1.81 -9.81
CA ARG A 127 -8.85 1.93 -11.21
C ARG A 127 -9.49 0.86 -12.09
N ALA A 128 -9.63 -0.37 -11.61
CA ALA A 128 -10.35 -1.42 -12.33
C ALA A 128 -11.82 -1.05 -12.52
N LEU A 129 -12.49 -0.57 -11.48
CA LEU A 129 -13.88 -0.10 -11.52
C LEU A 129 -14.06 1.12 -12.45
N ALA A 130 -13.13 2.06 -12.40
CA ALA A 130 -13.11 3.22 -13.30
C ALA A 130 -12.97 2.79 -14.77
N LYS A 131 -12.11 1.79 -15.04
CA LYS A 131 -11.93 1.21 -16.37
C LYS A 131 -13.16 0.49 -16.89
N GLU A 132 -13.84 -0.27 -16.03
CA GLU A 132 -15.08 -0.98 -16.37
C GLU A 132 -16.21 0.01 -16.71
N ARG A 133 -16.34 1.09 -15.94
CA ARG A 133 -17.37 2.11 -16.12
C ARG A 133 -17.04 3.15 -17.19
N GLY A 134 -15.78 3.19 -17.63
CA GLY A 134 -15.30 4.21 -18.57
C GLY A 134 -15.28 5.62 -17.99
N THR A 135 -15.23 5.75 -16.66
CA THR A 135 -15.18 7.01 -15.94
C THR A 135 -13.76 7.25 -15.42
N PRO A 136 -13.32 8.50 -15.22
CA PRO A 136 -12.07 8.77 -14.52
C PRO A 136 -12.09 8.25 -13.08
N LEU A 137 -10.90 8.13 -12.49
CA LEU A 137 -10.77 7.89 -11.05
C LEU A 137 -11.31 9.09 -10.27
N SER A 138 -12.42 8.87 -9.58
CA SER A 138 -13.14 9.86 -8.79
C SER A 138 -13.28 9.41 -7.33
N LEU A 139 -13.52 10.36 -6.43
CA LEU A 139 -13.70 10.10 -5.00
C LEU A 139 -14.81 9.06 -4.70
N PRO A 140 -16.00 9.09 -5.37
CA PRO A 140 -17.03 8.06 -5.16
C PRO A 140 -16.58 6.65 -5.57
N VAL A 141 -15.82 6.51 -6.67
CA VAL A 141 -15.29 5.21 -7.10
C VAL A 141 -14.26 4.71 -6.09
N LEU A 142 -13.46 5.63 -5.55
CA LEU A 142 -12.46 5.33 -4.54
C LEU A 142 -13.10 4.87 -3.23
N HIS A 143 -14.12 5.58 -2.72
CA HIS A 143 -14.86 5.15 -1.53
C HIS A 143 -15.44 3.76 -1.69
N ARG A 144 -16.09 3.46 -2.81
CA ARG A 144 -16.65 2.12 -3.08
C ARG A 144 -15.58 1.03 -3.07
N ALA A 145 -14.41 1.31 -3.67
CA ALA A 145 -13.30 0.38 -3.66
C ALA A 145 -12.72 0.19 -2.25
N VAL A 146 -12.61 1.27 -1.48
CA VAL A 146 -12.15 1.23 -0.09
C VAL A 146 -13.08 0.40 0.76
N THR A 147 -14.40 0.63 0.71
CA THR A 147 -15.39 -0.16 1.45
C THR A 147 -15.29 -1.66 1.11
N ALA A 148 -15.09 -2.00 -0.17
CA ALA A 148 -14.93 -3.38 -0.61
C ALA A 148 -13.64 -4.05 -0.09
N VAL A 149 -12.53 -3.30 0.03
CA VAL A 149 -11.24 -3.82 0.53
C VAL A 149 -11.19 -3.86 2.05
N ALA A 150 -11.81 -2.89 2.71
CA ALA A 150 -11.79 -2.74 4.15
C ALA A 150 -12.81 -3.67 4.85
N GLY A 151 -13.89 -4.04 4.15
CA GLY A 151 -15.02 -4.78 4.72
C GLY A 151 -15.94 -3.86 5.53
N GLU A 152 -17.15 -4.33 5.84
CA GLU A 152 -18.20 -3.54 6.53
C GLU A 152 -17.79 -3.03 7.93
N GLY A 153 -16.77 -3.63 8.55
CA GLY A 153 -16.33 -3.29 9.91
C GLY A 153 -15.17 -2.28 10.04
N ALA A 154 -14.69 -1.72 8.94
CA ALA A 154 -13.50 -0.85 8.94
C ALA A 154 -13.79 0.65 8.81
N GLN A 155 -15.07 1.04 8.85
CA GLN A 155 -15.41 2.45 9.05
C GLN A 155 -15.12 2.83 10.49
N VAL A 156 -14.31 3.88 10.67
CA VAL A 156 -14.08 4.46 11.99
C VAL A 156 -15.39 5.15 12.38
N ASN A 157 -16.18 4.51 13.24
CA ASN A 157 -17.37 5.14 13.82
C ASN A 157 -16.91 6.37 14.58
N SER A 158 -17.41 7.53 14.14
CA SER A 158 -17.19 8.86 14.71
C SER A 158 -17.46 8.93 16.21
#